data_AF-A0A2G9SH18-F1
#
_entry.id   AF-A0A2G9SH18-F1
#
_cell.length_a   1.000
_cell.length_b   1.000
_cell.length_c   1.000
_cell.angle_alpha   90.00
_cell.angle_beta   90.00
_cell.angle_gamma   90.00
#
_symmetry.space_group_name_H-M   'P 1'
#
loop_
_entity.id
_entity.type
_entity.pdbx_description
1 polymer ?
#
loop_
_entity_poly.entity_id
_entity_poly.type
_entity_poly.pdbx_seq_one_letter_code
_entity_poly.pdbx_strand_id
1 'polypeptide(L)'
;MSTPMLPPVGVQAVALTHDAVRVSWADNSVQKNQKTAEVRFYTIRWRTSYSTSSKYKSADTTSLSHTVTGLKPNTMYEFSVMVTKGRRSSTWSMTAHATTYETGKHN
;
A
#
# COMPACT_ATOMS: atom_id res chain seq x y z
N MET A 1 21.67 14.09 14.22
CA MET A 1 21.37 12.87 13.44
C MET A 1 19.87 12.77 13.24
N SER A 2 19.37 12.81 12.00
CA SER A 2 17.94 12.63 11.73
C SER A 2 17.62 11.14 11.82
N THR A 3 16.75 10.73 12.75
CA THR A 3 16.25 9.34 12.81
C THR A 3 15.55 8.99 11.49
N PRO A 4 15.98 7.93 10.77
CA PRO A 4 15.31 7.51 9.54
C PRO A 4 13.86 7.09 9.85
N MET A 5 12.93 7.42 8.96
CA MET A 5 11.54 7.01 9.11
C MET A 5 11.40 5.52 8.85
N LEU A 6 10.72 4.81 9.74
CA LEU A 6 10.43 3.40 9.57
C LEU A 6 9.33 3.21 8.52
N PRO A 7 9.46 2.22 7.62
CA PRO A 7 8.38 1.90 6.70
C PRO A 7 7.16 1.33 7.44
N PRO A 8 5.96 1.45 6.87
CA PRO A 8 4.79 0.74 7.37
C PRO A 8 5.03 -0.77 7.49
N VAL A 9 4.45 -1.38 8.52
CA VAL A 9 4.63 -2.81 8.83
C VAL A 9 3.30 -3.56 8.70
N GLY A 10 3.39 -4.89 8.57
CA GLY A 10 2.20 -5.73 8.46
C GLY A 10 1.34 -5.39 7.23
N VAL A 11 1.97 -5.05 6.10
CA VAL A 11 1.24 -4.76 4.87
C VAL A 11 0.51 -6.02 4.42
N GLN A 12 -0.80 -5.91 4.28
CA GLN A 12 -1.69 -6.98 3.82
C GLN A 12 -2.41 -6.52 2.56
N ALA A 13 -2.54 -7.42 1.59
CA ALA A 13 -3.30 -7.20 0.37
C ALA A 13 -4.35 -8.31 0.27
N VAL A 14 -5.62 -7.93 0.14
CA VAL A 14 -6.76 -8.85 0.08
C VAL A 14 -7.58 -8.51 -1.15
N ALA A 15 -7.73 -9.46 -2.07
CA ALA A 15 -8.60 -9.32 -3.22
C ALA A 15 -10.06 -9.21 -2.76
N LEU A 16 -10.77 -8.21 -3.27
CA LEU A 16 -12.18 -7.99 -2.99
C LEU A 16 -13.06 -8.44 -4.16
N THR A 17 -12.62 -8.15 -5.38
CA THR A 17 -13.34 -8.45 -6.63
C THR A 17 -12.36 -8.87 -7.73
N HIS A 18 -12.86 -9.01 -8.96
CA HIS A 18 -12.04 -9.25 -10.14
C HIS A 18 -11.17 -8.04 -10.53
N ASP A 19 -11.45 -6.86 -10.01
CA ASP A 19 -10.76 -5.61 -10.37
C ASP A 19 -10.31 -4.78 -9.16
N ALA A 20 -10.54 -5.26 -7.93
CA ALA A 20 -10.22 -4.52 -6.71
C ALA A 20 -9.46 -5.36 -5.67
N VAL A 21 -8.48 -4.72 -5.04
CA VAL A 21 -7.69 -5.24 -3.92
C VAL A 21 -7.64 -4.19 -2.81
N ARG A 22 -7.95 -4.60 -1.58
CA ARG A 22 -7.75 -3.78 -0.39
C ARG A 22 -6.34 -3.99 0.16
N VAL A 23 -5.61 -2.90 0.35
CA VAL A 23 -4.30 -2.88 0.98
C VAL A 23 -4.41 -2.20 2.34
N SER A 24 -3.88 -2.80 3.40
CA SER A 24 -3.86 -2.24 4.75
C SER A 24 -2.52 -2.45 5.43
N TRP A 25 -2.16 -1.56 6.37
CA TRP A 25 -0.87 -1.60 7.07
C TRP A 25 -0.98 -0.97 8.46
N ALA A 26 0.07 -1.14 9.27
CA ALA A 26 0.23 -0.48 10.55
C ALA A 26 1.40 0.52 10.52
N ASP A 27 1.25 1.64 11.22
CA ASP A 27 2.32 2.60 11.47
C ASP A 27 2.64 2.65 12.98
N ASN A 28 3.66 1.89 13.38
CA ASN A 28 4.10 1.82 14.78
C ASN A 28 4.89 3.06 15.23
N SER A 29 5.20 4.00 14.32
CA SER A 29 5.91 5.23 14.66
C SER A 29 4.97 6.35 15.12
N VAL A 30 3.65 6.11 15.14
CA VAL A 30 2.65 7.02 15.70
C VAL A 30 2.56 6.79 17.21
N GLN A 31 3.23 7.62 18.00
CA GLN A 31 2.97 7.67 19.44
C GLN A 31 1.57 8.27 19.68
N LYS A 32 0.73 7.60 20.46
CA LYS A 32 -0.66 7.99 20.77
C LYS A 32 -0.81 9.40 21.42
N ASN A 33 0.29 10.04 21.82
CA ASN A 33 0.30 11.29 22.60
C ASN A 33 0.93 12.52 21.90
N GLN A 34 1.23 12.47 20.61
CA GLN A 34 1.77 13.66 19.93
C GLN A 34 0.67 14.69 19.59
N LYS A 35 0.63 15.78 20.38
CA LYS A 35 -0.23 16.96 20.19
C LYS A 35 0.10 17.82 18.97
N THR A 36 1.15 17.50 18.22
CA THR A 36 1.53 18.18 16.97
C THR A 36 1.60 17.15 15.85
N ALA A 37 0.43 16.71 15.38
CA ALA A 37 0.34 15.74 14.29
C ALA A 37 0.61 16.44 12.96
N GLU A 38 1.88 16.63 12.60
CA GLU A 38 2.23 16.78 11.17
C GLU A 38 1.56 15.62 10.41
N VAL A 39 0.73 15.98 9.42
CA VAL A 39 -0.07 15.03 8.65
C VAL A 39 0.87 14.04 7.95
N ARG A 40 0.61 12.75 8.17
CA ARG A 40 1.30 11.66 7.48
C ARG A 40 0.56 11.33 6.20
N PHE A 41 1.31 11.15 5.13
CA PHE A 41 0.82 10.68 3.85
C PHE A 41 1.43 9.31 3.58
N TYR A 42 0.59 8.35 3.23
CA TYR A 42 0.99 7.02 2.82
C TYR A 42 0.86 6.90 1.32
N THR A 43 1.95 6.51 0.67
CA THR A 43 1.96 6.22 -0.76
C THR A 43 1.94 4.71 -0.93
N ILE A 44 0.92 4.20 -1.59
CA ILE A 44 0.84 2.81 -2.03
C ILE A 44 1.35 2.78 -3.46
N ARG A 45 2.25 1.84 -3.79
CA ARG A 45 2.60 1.52 -5.17
C ARG A 45 2.21 0.09 -5.49
N TRP A 46 1.84 -0.16 -6.74
CA TRP A 46 1.55 -1.50 -7.23
C TRP A 46 1.95 -1.72 -8.67
N ARG A 47 2.22 -2.99 -9.01
CA ARG A 47 2.45 -3.46 -10.38
C ARG A 47 2.07 -4.92 -10.50
N THR A 48 1.93 -5.41 -11.73
CA THR A 48 1.75 -6.83 -12.00
C THR A 48 3.02 -7.61 -11.66
N SER A 49 2.90 -8.73 -10.94
CA SER A 49 4.05 -9.53 -10.51
C SER A 49 4.76 -10.27 -11.65
N TYR A 50 4.07 -10.51 -12.77
CA TYR A 50 4.60 -11.29 -13.90
C TYR A 50 5.68 -10.59 -14.73
N SER A 51 5.83 -9.27 -14.60
CA SER A 51 6.82 -8.52 -15.37
C SER A 51 7.51 -7.49 -14.50
N THR A 52 8.81 -7.63 -14.36
CA THR A 52 9.69 -6.66 -13.70
C THR A 52 9.76 -5.33 -14.46
N SER A 53 9.42 -5.33 -15.75
CA SER A 53 9.32 -4.13 -16.60
C SER A 53 8.00 -3.35 -16.42
N SER A 54 7.03 -3.93 -15.71
CA SER A 54 5.75 -3.28 -15.45
C SER A 54 5.96 -2.02 -14.61
N LYS A 55 5.49 -0.87 -15.14
CA LYS A 55 5.57 0.41 -14.45
C LYS A 55 4.72 0.37 -13.18
N TYR A 56 5.27 0.89 -12.09
CA TYR A 56 4.50 1.09 -10.87
C TYR A 56 3.43 2.16 -11.10
N LYS A 57 2.22 1.84 -10.68
CA LYS A 57 1.17 2.82 -10.38
C LYS A 57 1.26 3.15 -8.89
N SER A 58 0.76 4.33 -8.50
CA SER A 58 0.72 4.73 -7.11
C SER A 58 -0.51 5.57 -6.77
N ALA A 59 -0.86 5.58 -5.50
CA ALA A 59 -1.92 6.40 -4.93
C ALA A 59 -1.51 6.83 -3.51
N ASP A 60 -1.92 8.04 -3.13
CA ASP A 60 -1.66 8.60 -1.81
C ASP A 60 -2.92 8.58 -0.96
N THR A 61 -2.75 8.34 0.34
CA THR A 61 -3.82 8.41 1.32
C THR A 61 -3.30 8.80 2.69
N THR A 62 -4.15 9.38 3.53
CA THR A 62 -3.87 9.61 4.95
C THR A 62 -4.38 8.46 5.83
N SER A 63 -5.16 7.54 5.25
CA SER A 63 -5.70 6.37 5.95
C SER A 63 -4.69 5.24 6.04
N LEU A 64 -4.84 4.32 6.99
CA LEU A 64 -4.01 3.11 7.11
C LEU A 64 -4.45 1.96 6.18
N SER A 65 -5.36 2.24 5.25
CA SER A 65 -5.79 1.31 4.22
C SER A 65 -6.24 2.06 2.96
N HIS A 66 -6.12 1.41 1.82
CA HIS A 66 -6.57 1.91 0.54
C HIS A 66 -7.11 0.77 -0.34
N THR A 67 -8.18 1.03 -1.08
CA THR A 67 -8.73 0.09 -2.05
C THR A 67 -8.26 0.47 -3.45
N VAL A 68 -7.42 -0.37 -4.04
CA VAL A 68 -6.97 -0.21 -5.42
C VAL A 68 -8.00 -0.86 -6.33
N THR A 69 -8.52 -0.11 -7.30
CA THR A 69 -9.53 -0.56 -8.28
C THR A 69 -8.99 -0.47 -9.72
N GLY A 70 -9.75 -0.98 -10.69
CA GLY A 70 -9.35 -0.97 -12.11
C GLY A 70 -8.18 -1.91 -12.43
N LEU A 71 -8.04 -2.98 -11.62
CA LEU A 71 -7.05 -4.03 -11.83
C LEU A 71 -7.53 -5.03 -12.87
N LYS A 72 -6.60 -5.75 -13.49
CA LYS A 72 -6.93 -6.84 -14.41
C LYS A 72 -7.43 -8.05 -13.61
N PRO A 73 -8.50 -8.75 -14.06
CA PRO A 73 -8.92 -10.03 -13.49
C PRO A 73 -7.83 -11.08 -13.52
N ASN A 74 -7.91 -12.03 -12.58
CA ASN A 74 -7.00 -13.18 -12.46
C ASN A 74 -5.51 -12.80 -12.60
N THR A 75 -5.12 -11.67 -12.02
CA THR A 75 -3.77 -11.13 -12.17
C THR A 75 -3.17 -10.91 -10.79
N MET A 76 -1.97 -11.46 -10.58
CA MET A 76 -1.21 -11.26 -9.36
C MET A 76 -0.53 -9.88 -9.37
N TYR A 77 -0.79 -9.10 -8.34
CA TYR A 77 -0.20 -7.79 -8.12
C TYR A 77 0.70 -7.80 -6.87
N GLU A 78 1.73 -6.97 -6.94
CA GLU A 78 2.64 -6.68 -5.85
C GLU A 78 2.33 -5.29 -5.31
N PHE A 79 2.22 -5.14 -3.99
CA PHE A 79 1.91 -3.88 -3.31
C PHE A 79 2.99 -3.55 -2.28
N SER A 80 3.46 -2.31 -2.29
CA SER A 80 4.32 -1.77 -1.22
C SER A 80 3.80 -0.42 -0.76
N VAL A 81 4.04 -0.09 0.50
CA VAL A 81 3.61 1.18 1.08
C VAL A 81 4.82 1.90 1.67
N MET A 82 4.85 3.21 1.56
CA MET A 82 5.79 4.07 2.29
C MET A 82 5.02 5.18 2.99
N VAL A 83 5.63 5.76 4.02
CA VAL A 83 5.08 6.91 4.74
C VAL A 83 5.95 8.14 4.53
N THR A 84 5.31 9.27 4.31
CA THR A 84 5.92 10.60 4.18
C THR A 84 5.36 11.50 5.26
N LYS A 85 6.25 12.22 5.96
CA LYS A 85 5.93 13.20 6.99
C LYS A 85 6.77 14.45 6.74
N GLY A 86 6.10 15.53 6.32
CA GLY A 86 6.79 16.76 5.90
C GLY A 86 7.77 16.48 4.74
N ARG A 87 9.05 16.78 4.94
CA ARG A 87 10.12 16.52 3.96
C ARG A 87 10.82 15.16 4.12
N ARG A 88 10.36 14.33 5.06
CA ARG A 88 10.96 13.03 5.36
C ARG A 88 10.08 11.91 4.81
N SER A 89 10.72 10.86 4.30
CA SER A 89 10.06 9.68 3.76
C SER A 89 10.74 8.41 4.25
N SER A 90 9.97 7.36 4.46
CA SER A 90 10.52 6.02 4.73
C SER A 90 11.01 5.36 3.43
N THR A 91 11.73 4.25 3.57
CA THR A 91 11.84 3.27 2.49
C THR A 91 10.47 2.63 2.21
N TRP A 92 10.38 1.85 1.13
CA TRP A 92 9.22 1.01 0.88
C TRP A 92 9.16 -0.13 1.89
N SER A 93 7.94 -0.49 2.30
CA SER A 93 7.67 -1.67 3.10
C SER A 93 8.07 -2.97 2.38
N MET A 94 7.94 -4.09 3.10
CA MET A 94 7.80 -5.40 2.46
C MET A 94 6.68 -5.38 1.41
N THR A 95 6.82 -6.25 0.42
CA THR A 95 5.81 -6.44 -0.63
C THR A 95 4.72 -7.40 -0.15
N ALA A 96 3.47 -6.99 -0.27
CA ALA A 96 2.32 -7.87 -0.15
C ALA A 96 1.82 -8.26 -1.54
N HIS A 97 1.30 -9.48 -1.68
CA HIS A 97 0.80 -10.01 -2.94
C HIS A 97 -0.69 -10.28 -2.84
N ALA A 98 -1.43 -9.99 -3.91
CA ALA A 98 -2.81 -10.41 -4.05
C ALA A 98 -3.14 -10.70 -5.51
N THR A 99 -3.94 -11.74 -5.74
CA THR A 99 -4.47 -12.09 -7.05
C THR A 99 -5.94 -11.72 -7.08
N THR A 100 -6.30 -10.83 -8.01
CA THR A 100 -7.71 -10.47 -8.26
C THR A 100 -8.51 -11.69 -8.69
N TYR A 101 -9.82 -11.68 -8.43
CA TYR A 101 -10.68 -12.78 -8.84
C TYR A 101 -10.84 -12.85 -10.37
N GLU A 102 -11.35 -13.98 -10.84
CA GLU A 102 -11.78 -14.13 -12.23
C GLU A 102 -13.09 -13.35 -12.45
N THR A 103 -13.33 -12.89 -13.69
CA THR A 103 -14.52 -12.10 -14.06
C THR A 103 -15.86 -12.82 -13.89
N GLY A 104 -15.86 -14.10 -13.47
CA GLY A 104 -17.04 -14.92 -13.24
C GLY A 104 -17.35 -15.22 -11.78
N LYS A 105 -16.52 -14.80 -10.82
CA LYS A 105 -16.82 -14.95 -9.38
C LYS A 105 -17.74 -13.82 -8.92
N HIS A 106 -19.05 -14.01 -9.08
CA HIS A 106 -20.06 -13.37 -8.24
C HIS A 106 -20.39 -14.33 -7.09
N ASN A 107 -20.16 -13.89 -5.85
CA ASN A 107 -20.76 -14.54 -4.67
C ASN A 107 -22.13 -13.91 -4.42
#